data_AF-A0AAD6WF43-F1
#
_entry.id   AF-A0AAD6WF43-F1
#
_cell.length_a   1.000
_cell.length_b   1.000
_cell.length_c   1.000
_cell.angle_alpha   90.00
_cell.angle_beta   90.00
_cell.angle_gamma   90.00
#
_symmetry.space_group_name_H-M   'P 1'
#
loop_
_entity.id
_entity.type
_entity.pdbx_description
1 polymer ?
#
loop_
_entity_poly.entity_id
_entity_poly.type
_entity_poly.pdbx_seq_one_letter_code
_entity_poly.pdbx_strand_id
1 'polypeptide(L)'
;MTEAVIRNKPGMASVKDMPILQDGPPPGGFAPVRFARRIPSKGPSAMAIFLAAFGAFSYGMYEVGKGNKIRSFDEETLIYHVLSKLFGVVISGTGGKVKDYSCERASVLLMAVEAVQNPNYILLFDENQPGQTRILRSYALGLLVFSFLRALKEEKYAARRAILPLLQAEEDERFVKEWKKYLEYEAEVMKDVPGWKVGESVYNSGRWMPPATGELRPEVW
;
A
#
# COMPACT_ATOMS: atom_id res chain seq x y z
N MET A 1 -86.90 45.75 -17.72
CA MET A 1 -87.48 44.61 -16.99
C MET A 1 -87.50 43.35 -17.88
N THR A 2 -86.35 42.93 -18.41
CA THR A 2 -86.24 41.77 -19.35
C THR A 2 -85.45 40.60 -18.75
N GLU A 3 -84.59 40.85 -17.76
CA GLU A 3 -83.78 39.82 -17.08
C GLU A 3 -84.63 38.72 -16.44
N ALA A 4 -85.81 39.06 -15.91
CA ALA A 4 -86.74 38.09 -15.32
C ALA A 4 -87.32 37.10 -16.35
N VAL A 5 -87.38 37.49 -17.63
CA VAL A 5 -87.82 36.63 -18.73
C VAL A 5 -86.67 35.76 -19.23
N ILE A 6 -85.45 36.31 -19.27
CA ILE A 6 -84.25 35.64 -19.80
C ILE A 6 -83.75 34.56 -18.84
N ARG A 7 -83.68 34.83 -17.53
CA ARG A 7 -83.15 33.91 -16.51
C ARG A 7 -84.25 33.06 -15.86
N ASN A 8 -85.41 32.97 -16.48
CA ASN A 8 -86.60 32.39 -15.88
C ASN A 8 -86.38 30.91 -15.48
N LYS A 9 -86.88 30.52 -14.30
CA LYS A 9 -86.94 29.13 -13.83
C LYS A 9 -88.42 28.74 -13.62
N PRO A 10 -88.87 27.57 -14.11
CA PRO A 10 -90.25 27.14 -13.91
C PRO A 10 -90.59 27.06 -12.42
N GLY A 11 -91.68 27.73 -12.01
CA GLY A 11 -92.15 27.78 -10.60
C GLY A 11 -91.68 28.99 -9.78
N MET A 12 -91.08 30.01 -10.41
CA MET A 12 -90.61 31.23 -9.72
C MET A 12 -91.79 32.12 -9.27
N ALA A 13 -91.92 32.39 -7.97
CA ALA A 13 -92.97 33.25 -7.39
C ALA A 13 -92.53 34.72 -7.25
N SER A 14 -91.22 34.98 -7.18
CA SER A 14 -90.65 36.32 -7.00
C SER A 14 -89.33 36.49 -7.76
N VAL A 15 -89.01 37.73 -8.11
CA VAL A 15 -87.75 38.11 -8.78
C VAL A 15 -86.52 37.75 -7.94
N LYS A 16 -86.64 37.58 -6.61
CA LYS A 16 -85.52 37.18 -5.74
C LYS A 16 -85.05 35.73 -5.97
N ASP A 17 -85.91 34.88 -6.52
CA ASP A 17 -85.63 33.46 -6.74
C ASP A 17 -85.02 33.17 -8.13
N MET A 18 -84.63 34.23 -8.86
CA MET A 18 -83.96 34.09 -10.16
C MET A 18 -82.64 33.32 -9.99
N PRO A 19 -82.37 32.31 -10.84
CA PRO A 19 -81.12 31.56 -10.81
C PRO A 19 -79.93 32.47 -11.15
N ILE A 20 -78.93 32.46 -10.27
CA ILE A 20 -77.64 33.11 -10.50
C ILE A 20 -76.59 32.00 -10.48
N LEU A 21 -76.03 31.68 -11.65
CA LEU A 21 -74.89 30.78 -11.79
C LEU A 21 -73.64 31.64 -11.93
N GLN A 22 -72.96 31.89 -10.81
CA GLN A 22 -71.71 32.66 -10.78
C GLN A 22 -70.53 31.68 -10.69
N ASP A 23 -69.47 31.95 -11.45
CA ASP A 23 -68.23 31.19 -11.32
C ASP A 23 -67.67 31.39 -9.90
N GLY A 24 -67.56 30.28 -9.18
CA GLY A 24 -67.12 30.26 -7.80
C GLY A 24 -66.30 29.00 -7.51
N PRO A 25 -65.59 28.97 -6.38
CA PRO A 25 -64.95 27.74 -5.94
C PRO A 25 -66.03 26.66 -5.75
N PRO A 26 -65.68 25.38 -5.99
CA PRO A 26 -66.60 24.29 -5.69
C PRO A 26 -66.97 24.32 -4.20
N PRO A 27 -68.15 23.82 -3.81
CA PRO A 27 -68.51 23.68 -2.41
C PRO A 27 -67.47 22.78 -1.71
N GLY A 28 -66.67 23.35 -0.82
CA GLY A 28 -65.51 22.68 -0.18
C GLY A 28 -64.14 23.29 -0.51
N GLY A 29 -64.06 24.21 -1.46
CA GLY A 29 -62.81 24.91 -1.82
C GLY A 29 -61.84 24.06 -2.63
N PHE A 30 -60.67 24.63 -2.95
CA PHE A 30 -59.59 23.93 -3.65
C PHE A 30 -58.70 23.15 -2.67
N ALA A 31 -58.01 22.13 -3.19
CA ALA A 31 -57.00 21.43 -2.42
C ALA A 31 -55.93 22.39 -1.86
N PRO A 32 -55.43 22.18 -0.64
CA PRO A 32 -54.48 23.09 -0.02
C PRO A 32 -53.16 23.11 -0.81
N VAL A 33 -52.85 24.26 -1.39
CA VAL A 33 -51.60 24.48 -2.13
C VAL A 33 -50.45 24.57 -1.14
N ARG A 34 -49.44 23.71 -1.31
CA ARG A 34 -48.25 23.70 -0.46
C ARG A 34 -47.29 24.80 -0.94
N PHE A 35 -47.13 25.85 -0.15
CA PHE A 35 -46.24 26.98 -0.47
C PHE A 35 -44.89 26.93 0.27
N ALA A 36 -44.78 26.13 1.33
CA ALA A 36 -43.57 26.05 2.14
C ALA A 36 -42.49 25.15 1.49
N ARG A 37 -41.23 25.62 1.50
CA ARG A 37 -40.07 24.85 1.07
C ARG A 37 -39.80 23.71 2.07
N ARG A 38 -39.83 22.46 1.61
CA ARG A 38 -39.50 21.28 2.42
C ARG A 38 -38.37 20.49 1.77
N ILE A 39 -37.14 20.85 2.11
CA ILE A 39 -35.97 20.06 1.69
C ILE A 39 -35.74 18.98 2.74
N PRO A 40 -35.82 17.69 2.38
CA PRO A 40 -35.56 16.62 3.32
C PRO A 40 -34.05 16.45 3.54
N SER A 41 -33.58 16.65 4.77
CA SER A 41 -32.20 16.35 5.18
C SER A 41 -32.07 14.86 5.55
N LYS A 42 -31.93 13.98 4.56
CA LYS A 42 -31.85 12.51 4.75
C LYS A 42 -30.41 11.98 4.86
N GLY A 43 -29.43 12.84 5.17
CA GLY A 43 -28.03 12.44 5.32
C GLY A 43 -27.76 11.73 6.65
N PRO A 44 -26.71 10.90 6.73
CA PRO A 44 -26.24 10.36 7.99
C PRO A 44 -25.83 11.50 8.94
N SER A 45 -26.01 11.28 10.25
CA SER A 45 -25.62 12.26 11.25
C SER A 45 -24.11 12.49 11.23
N ALA A 46 -23.65 13.66 11.67
CA ALA A 46 -22.23 14.00 11.72
C ALA A 46 -21.42 12.95 12.51
N MET A 47 -21.98 12.44 13.61
CA MET A 47 -21.35 11.40 14.43
C MET A 47 -21.24 10.07 13.66
N ALA A 48 -22.25 9.69 12.88
CA ALA A 48 -22.21 8.47 12.08
C ALA A 48 -21.10 8.52 11.03
N ILE A 49 -20.91 9.68 10.37
CA ILE A 49 -19.81 9.88 9.40
C ILE A 49 -18.46 9.82 10.11
N PHE A 50 -18.33 10.48 11.26
CA PHE A 50 -17.08 10.50 12.02
C PHE A 50 -16.67 9.11 12.49
N LEU A 51 -17.59 8.33 13.07
CA LEU A 51 -17.32 6.98 13.53
C LEU A 51 -16.99 6.02 12.38
N ALA A 52 -17.65 6.17 11.23
CA ALA A 52 -17.33 5.38 10.04
C ALA A 52 -15.91 5.66 9.54
N ALA A 53 -15.53 6.94 9.44
CA ALA A 53 -14.19 7.33 9.02
C ALA A 53 -13.11 6.87 10.02
N PHE A 54 -13.35 7.05 11.32
CA PHE A 54 -12.43 6.60 12.36
C PHE A 54 -12.30 5.07 12.40
N GLY A 55 -13.41 4.34 12.25
CA GLY A 55 -13.42 2.88 12.17
C GLY A 55 -12.64 2.36 10.96
N ALA A 56 -12.86 2.95 9.78
CA ALA A 56 -12.13 2.59 8.57
C ALA A 56 -10.63 2.89 8.70
N PHE A 57 -10.27 4.05 9.26
CA PHE A 57 -8.88 4.44 9.46
C PHE A 57 -8.16 3.54 10.47
N SER A 58 -8.75 3.32 11.63
CA SER A 58 -8.18 2.45 12.68
C SER A 58 -8.00 1.01 12.19
N TYR A 59 -8.98 0.47 11.48
CA TYR A 59 -8.87 -0.85 10.85
C TYR A 59 -7.80 -0.88 9.74
N GLY A 60 -7.77 0.13 8.88
CA GLY A 60 -6.75 0.26 7.84
C GLY A 60 -5.34 0.29 8.41
N MET A 61 -5.11 1.05 9.48
CA MET A 61 -3.80 1.10 10.16
C MET A 61 -3.44 -0.24 10.82
N TYR A 62 -4.42 -0.97 11.35
CA TYR A 62 -4.20 -2.31 11.89
C TYR A 62 -3.76 -3.31 10.81
N GLU A 63 -4.43 -3.32 9.66
CA GLU A 63 -4.04 -4.19 8.53
C GLU A 63 -2.69 -3.79 7.92
N VAL A 64 -2.37 -2.48 7.84
CA VAL A 64 -1.03 -2.02 7.47
C VAL A 64 0.02 -2.52 8.46
N GLY A 65 -0.27 -2.49 9.77
CA GLY A 65 0.62 -3.03 10.81
C GLY A 65 0.87 -4.53 10.64
N LYS A 66 -0.17 -5.31 10.37
CA LYS A 66 -0.03 -6.75 10.03
C LYS A 66 0.80 -6.94 8.76
N GLY A 67 0.54 -6.17 7.71
CA GLY A 67 1.28 -6.21 6.45
C GLY A 67 2.76 -5.85 6.62
N ASN A 68 3.05 -4.86 7.48
CA ASN A 68 4.42 -4.50 7.84
C ASN A 68 5.13 -5.64 8.58
N LYS A 69 4.44 -6.28 9.53
CA LYS A 69 4.97 -7.43 10.26
C LYS A 69 5.22 -8.60 9.33
N ILE A 70 4.29 -8.88 8.42
CA ILE A 70 4.42 -9.90 7.38
C ILE A 70 5.61 -9.61 6.45
N ARG A 71 5.83 -8.37 6.03
CA ARG A 71 6.99 -7.99 5.21
C ARG A 71 8.32 -8.15 5.95
N SER A 72 8.28 -8.10 7.29
CA SER A 72 9.45 -8.23 8.16
C SER A 72 9.71 -9.65 8.68
N PHE A 73 8.69 -10.52 8.69
CA PHE A 73 8.77 -11.91 9.15
C PHE A 73 8.88 -12.82 7.92
N ASP A 74 10.00 -13.52 7.81
CA ASP A 74 10.36 -14.52 6.80
C ASP A 74 9.22 -14.96 5.86
N GLU A 75 9.25 -14.40 4.65
CA GLU A 75 8.21 -14.49 3.60
C GLU A 75 7.96 -15.92 3.10
N GLU A 76 8.76 -16.90 3.52
CA GLU A 76 8.62 -18.28 3.10
C GLU A 76 7.37 -18.95 3.70
N THR A 77 7.08 -18.72 4.98
CA THR A 77 5.94 -19.39 5.65
C THR A 77 4.58 -18.96 5.13
N LEU A 78 4.44 -17.70 4.70
CA LEU A 78 3.18 -17.17 4.18
C LEU A 78 2.93 -17.60 2.74
N ILE A 79 3.98 -17.76 1.93
CA ILE A 79 3.87 -18.33 0.58
C ILE A 79 3.40 -19.78 0.68
N TYR A 80 4.00 -20.62 1.52
CA TYR A 80 3.53 -22.00 1.72
C TYR A 80 2.13 -22.07 2.33
N HIS A 81 1.74 -21.14 3.21
CA HIS A 81 0.40 -21.11 3.78
C HIS A 81 -0.67 -20.67 2.75
N VAL A 82 -0.38 -19.67 1.92
CA VAL A 82 -1.25 -19.21 0.83
C VAL A 82 -1.35 -20.27 -0.26
N LEU A 83 -0.24 -20.94 -0.62
CA LEU A 83 -0.23 -22.08 -1.53
C LEU A 83 -1.00 -23.28 -0.95
N SER A 84 -0.87 -23.59 0.34
CA SER A 84 -1.64 -24.68 0.99
C SER A 84 -3.15 -24.41 1.03
N LYS A 85 -3.56 -23.14 1.19
CA LYS A 85 -4.97 -22.73 1.17
C LYS A 85 -5.55 -22.63 -0.24
N LEU A 86 -4.75 -22.25 -1.24
CA LEU A 86 -5.19 -22.14 -2.63
C LEU A 86 -5.19 -23.49 -3.36
N PHE A 87 -4.26 -24.39 -3.03
CA PHE A 87 -4.10 -25.68 -3.70
C PHE A 87 -4.50 -26.88 -2.83
N GLY A 88 -4.90 -26.67 -1.57
CA GLY A 88 -5.39 -27.74 -0.69
C GLY A 88 -4.33 -28.78 -0.29
N VAL A 89 -3.05 -28.50 -0.54
CA VAL A 89 -1.96 -29.44 -0.24
C VAL A 89 -1.53 -29.27 1.22
N VAL A 90 -1.82 -30.29 2.04
CA VAL A 90 -1.31 -30.45 3.40
C VAL A 90 0.14 -30.94 3.30
N ILE A 91 1.11 -30.05 3.48
CA ILE A 91 2.50 -30.46 3.72
C ILE A 91 2.62 -30.76 5.22
N SER A 92 2.47 -32.04 5.57
CA SER A 92 2.71 -32.55 6.92
C SER A 92 4.21 -32.56 7.19
N GLY A 93 4.68 -31.65 8.05
CA GLY A 93 6.06 -31.64 8.55
C GLY A 93 6.17 -30.86 9.86
N THR A 94 5.88 -31.56 10.95
CA THR A 94 6.27 -31.35 12.36
C THR A 94 6.82 -29.99 12.81
N GLY A 95 6.20 -29.47 13.88
CA GLY A 95 6.70 -28.34 14.66
C GLY A 95 8.18 -28.45 15.03
N GLY A 96 8.95 -27.47 14.59
CA GLY A 96 10.32 -27.25 14.96
C GLY A 96 10.73 -25.88 14.43
N LYS A 97 11.45 -25.09 15.22
CA LYS A 97 12.00 -23.80 14.78
C LYS A 97 12.84 -24.04 13.53
N VAL A 98 12.37 -23.59 12.37
CA VAL A 98 13.11 -23.82 11.13
C VAL A 98 14.16 -22.75 10.98
N LYS A 99 15.40 -23.16 11.27
CA LYS A 99 16.60 -22.51 10.76
C LYS A 99 17.08 -23.39 9.61
N ASP A 100 17.45 -22.74 8.50
CA ASP A 100 18.20 -23.30 7.37
C ASP A 100 17.36 -23.92 6.22
N TYR A 101 16.78 -23.06 5.36
CA TYR A 101 16.20 -23.42 4.05
C TYR A 101 17.13 -23.07 2.86
N SER A 102 18.46 -23.14 3.03
CA SER A 102 19.41 -22.71 1.99
C SER A 102 19.50 -23.66 0.78
N CYS A 103 19.09 -24.93 0.89
CA CYS A 103 19.32 -25.95 -0.15
C CYS A 103 18.06 -26.58 -0.76
N GLU A 104 16.89 -26.43 -0.15
CA GLU A 104 15.62 -26.99 -0.67
C GLU A 104 14.88 -26.04 -1.64
N ARG A 105 15.25 -24.74 -1.65
CA ARG A 105 14.63 -23.66 -2.43
C ARG A 105 14.55 -23.91 -3.93
N ALA A 106 15.57 -24.55 -4.51
CA ALA A 106 15.61 -24.85 -5.95
C ALA A 106 14.67 -26.00 -6.34
N SER A 107 14.48 -26.99 -5.44
CA SER A 107 13.68 -28.18 -5.73
C SER A 107 12.18 -27.89 -5.83
N VAL A 108 11.67 -26.98 -4.98
CA VAL A 108 10.26 -26.57 -4.98
C VAL A 108 9.92 -25.73 -6.20
N LEU A 109 10.87 -24.89 -6.64
CA LEU A 109 10.72 -24.07 -7.83
C LEU A 109 10.79 -24.92 -9.11
N LEU A 110 11.64 -25.95 -9.13
CA LEU A 110 11.67 -26.95 -10.22
C LEU A 110 10.39 -27.77 -10.29
N MET A 111 9.86 -28.24 -9.15
CA MET A 111 8.58 -28.97 -9.10
C MET A 111 7.41 -28.11 -9.58
N ALA A 112 7.39 -26.81 -9.25
CA ALA A 112 6.35 -25.89 -9.74
C ALA A 112 6.46 -25.62 -11.25
N VAL A 113 7.67 -25.62 -11.81
CA VAL A 113 7.91 -25.47 -13.26
C VAL A 113 7.56 -26.76 -14.02
N GLU A 114 7.88 -27.94 -13.48
CA GLU A 114 7.47 -29.23 -14.04
C GLU A 114 5.95 -29.44 -13.97
N ALA A 115 5.31 -28.95 -12.91
CA ALA A 115 3.86 -28.91 -12.78
C ALA A 115 3.20 -27.90 -13.74
N VAL A 116 3.93 -27.00 -14.41
CA VAL A 116 3.39 -26.15 -15.48
C VAL A 116 3.55 -26.82 -16.86
N GLN A 117 4.52 -27.73 -17.01
CA GLN A 117 4.84 -28.39 -18.29
C GLN A 117 4.11 -29.73 -18.53
N ASN A 118 3.52 -30.36 -17.51
CA ASN A 118 2.76 -31.60 -17.69
C ASN A 118 1.30 -31.35 -18.12
N PRO A 119 0.80 -31.85 -19.25
CA PRO A 119 -0.61 -31.66 -19.64
C PRO A 119 -1.62 -32.49 -18.81
N ASN A 120 -1.14 -33.36 -17.90
CA ASN A 120 -1.96 -34.36 -17.20
C ASN A 120 -2.13 -34.13 -15.69
N TYR A 121 -1.86 -32.93 -15.14
CA TYR A 121 -2.36 -32.59 -13.81
C TYR A 121 -3.77 -32.00 -13.95
N ILE A 122 -4.77 -32.85 -13.73
CA ILE A 122 -6.17 -32.43 -13.64
C ILE A 122 -6.32 -31.60 -12.37
N LEU A 123 -6.22 -30.28 -12.51
CA LEU A 123 -6.76 -29.34 -11.53
C LEU A 123 -8.28 -29.51 -11.54
N LEU A 124 -8.83 -30.19 -10.54
CA LEU A 124 -10.28 -30.20 -10.29
C LEU A 124 -10.72 -28.82 -9.78
N PHE A 125 -10.73 -27.84 -10.67
CA PHE A 125 -11.51 -26.62 -10.53
C PHE A 125 -12.59 -26.65 -11.60
N ASP A 126 -13.84 -26.63 -11.14
CA ASP A 126 -15.07 -26.59 -11.93
C ASP A 126 -14.92 -25.70 -13.17
N GLU A 127 -15.16 -26.31 -14.33
CA GLU A 127 -14.82 -25.84 -15.67
C GLU A 127 -15.84 -24.80 -16.20
N ASN A 128 -16.36 -23.91 -15.33
CA ASN A 128 -17.54 -23.10 -15.67
C ASN A 128 -17.47 -21.59 -15.37
N GLN A 129 -16.29 -20.97 -15.23
CA GLN A 129 -16.12 -19.50 -15.21
C GLN A 129 -14.76 -19.05 -15.84
N PRO A 130 -14.65 -18.94 -17.17
CA PRO A 130 -13.36 -18.71 -17.87
C PRO A 130 -12.77 -17.29 -17.71
N GLY A 131 -13.52 -16.33 -17.16
CA GLY A 131 -13.05 -14.94 -16.99
C GLY A 131 -12.22 -14.69 -15.71
N GLN A 132 -12.46 -15.46 -14.65
CA GLN A 132 -11.91 -15.19 -13.31
C GLN A 132 -10.54 -15.84 -13.08
N THR A 133 -10.23 -16.92 -13.80
CA THR A 133 -9.00 -17.72 -13.65
C THR A 133 -7.76 -17.05 -14.26
N ARG A 134 -7.93 -16.22 -15.30
CA ARG A 134 -6.81 -15.52 -15.96
C ARG A 134 -6.25 -14.39 -15.10
N ILE A 135 -7.15 -13.67 -14.42
CA ILE A 135 -6.82 -12.58 -13.52
C ILE A 135 -6.05 -13.11 -12.30
N LEU A 136 -6.57 -14.15 -11.65
CA LEU A 136 -5.92 -14.75 -10.47
C LEU A 136 -4.55 -15.38 -10.75
N ARG A 137 -4.38 -16.02 -11.92
CA ARG A 137 -3.07 -16.56 -12.36
C ARG A 137 -2.04 -15.45 -12.59
N SER A 138 -2.44 -14.31 -13.16
CA SER A 138 -1.55 -13.17 -13.36
C SER A 138 -1.04 -12.57 -12.04
N TYR A 139 -1.91 -12.50 -11.02
CA TYR A 139 -1.54 -12.01 -9.69
C TYR A 139 -0.63 -12.99 -8.94
N ALA A 140 -0.90 -14.30 -9.02
CA ALA A 140 -0.04 -15.33 -8.42
C ALA A 140 1.36 -15.35 -9.04
N LEU A 141 1.46 -15.21 -10.36
CA LEU A 141 2.74 -15.15 -11.08
C LEU A 141 3.50 -13.86 -10.72
N GLY A 142 2.82 -12.73 -10.64
CA GLY A 142 3.41 -11.46 -10.18
C GLY A 142 3.98 -11.53 -8.76
N LEU A 143 3.28 -12.20 -7.84
CA LEU A 143 3.74 -12.43 -6.47
C LEU A 143 4.94 -13.37 -6.40
N LEU A 144 4.95 -14.45 -7.19
CA LEU A 144 6.08 -15.37 -7.30
C LEU A 144 7.34 -14.65 -7.84
N VAL A 145 7.21 -13.88 -8.91
CA VAL A 145 8.32 -13.12 -9.49
C VAL A 145 8.86 -12.10 -8.48
N PHE A 146 8.00 -11.41 -7.74
CA PHE A 146 8.43 -10.46 -6.72
C PHE A 146 9.20 -11.12 -5.57
N SER A 147 8.72 -12.27 -5.07
CA SER A 147 9.41 -13.03 -4.02
C SER A 147 10.78 -13.53 -4.48
N PHE A 148 10.87 -13.99 -5.73
CA PHE A 148 12.12 -14.44 -6.34
C PHE A 148 13.14 -13.30 -6.46
N LEU A 149 12.72 -12.12 -6.91
CA LEU A 149 13.60 -10.95 -7.00
C LEU A 149 14.12 -10.49 -5.62
N ARG A 150 13.33 -10.67 -4.56
CA ARG A 150 13.77 -10.35 -3.20
C ARG A 150 14.76 -11.37 -2.66
N ALA A 151 14.51 -12.66 -2.88
CA ALA A 151 15.46 -13.73 -2.54
C ALA A 151 16.83 -13.49 -3.21
N LEU A 152 16.84 -13.13 -4.50
CA LEU A 152 18.08 -12.77 -5.21
C LEU A 152 18.78 -11.54 -4.63
N LYS A 153 18.04 -10.54 -4.13
CA LYS A 153 18.62 -9.37 -3.46
C LYS A 153 19.24 -9.76 -2.11
N GLU A 154 18.57 -10.58 -1.32
CA GLU A 154 19.06 -11.06 -0.02
C GLU A 154 20.30 -11.93 -0.19
N GLU A 155 20.31 -12.84 -1.17
CA GLU A 155 21.49 -13.61 -1.54
C GLU A 155 22.66 -12.71 -1.96
N LYS A 156 22.40 -11.67 -2.78
CA LYS A 156 23.40 -10.66 -3.14
C LYS A 156 23.93 -9.89 -1.92
N TYR A 157 23.07 -9.51 -0.97
CA TYR A 157 23.49 -8.83 0.26
C TYR A 157 24.24 -9.77 1.21
N ALA A 158 23.87 -11.05 1.28
CA ALA A 158 24.58 -12.06 2.06
C ALA A 158 25.98 -12.30 1.48
N ALA A 159 26.09 -12.47 0.16
CA ALA A 159 27.36 -12.60 -0.54
C ALA A 159 28.25 -11.37 -0.31
N ARG A 160 27.71 -10.15 -0.41
CA ARG A 160 28.43 -8.91 -0.10
C ARG A 160 28.94 -8.85 1.34
N ARG A 161 28.11 -9.21 2.32
CA ARG A 161 28.52 -9.24 3.74
C ARG A 161 29.60 -10.28 4.01
N ALA A 162 29.57 -11.41 3.32
CA ALA A 162 30.58 -12.46 3.45
C ALA A 162 31.97 -12.01 2.98
N ILE A 163 32.05 -11.24 1.89
CA ILE A 163 33.33 -10.76 1.33
C ILE A 163 33.81 -9.43 1.93
N LEU A 164 32.91 -8.66 2.57
CA LEU A 164 33.20 -7.32 3.08
C LEU A 164 34.42 -7.25 4.02
N PRO A 165 34.63 -8.18 4.97
CA PRO A 165 35.81 -8.13 5.85
C PRO A 165 37.14 -8.23 5.10
N LEU A 166 37.17 -9.00 4.00
CA LEU A 166 38.39 -9.17 3.19
C LEU A 166 38.68 -7.89 2.40
N LEU A 167 37.66 -7.32 1.76
CA LEU A 167 37.79 -6.04 1.06
C LEU A 167 38.19 -4.90 2.01
N GLN A 168 37.65 -4.88 3.23
CA GLN A 168 38.01 -3.89 4.24
C GLN A 168 39.48 -4.03 4.66
N ALA A 169 39.98 -5.26 4.84
CA ALA A 169 41.37 -5.47 5.20
C ALA A 169 42.36 -5.03 4.09
N GLU A 170 42.03 -5.34 2.82
CA GLU A 170 42.84 -4.88 1.68
C GLU A 170 42.86 -3.34 1.57
N GLU A 171 41.72 -2.70 1.83
CA GLU A 171 41.59 -1.25 1.85
C GLU A 171 42.40 -0.62 3.01
N ASP A 172 42.31 -1.19 4.20
CA ASP A 172 43.06 -0.74 5.38
C ASP A 172 44.58 -0.85 5.14
N GLU A 173 45.05 -1.94 4.52
CA GLU A 173 46.46 -2.09 4.13
C GLU A 173 46.92 -1.02 3.12
N ARG A 174 46.10 -0.78 2.08
CA ARG A 174 46.37 0.26 1.08
C ARG A 174 46.45 1.63 1.75
N PHE A 175 45.49 1.93 2.62
CA PHE A 175 45.42 3.20 3.33
C PHE A 175 46.64 3.42 4.23
N VAL A 176 47.06 2.42 5.02
CA VAL A 176 48.25 2.52 5.88
C VAL A 176 49.52 2.74 5.07
N LYS A 177 49.66 2.08 3.91
CA LYS A 177 50.81 2.30 3.00
C LYS A 177 50.84 3.75 2.51
N GLU A 178 49.71 4.27 2.07
CA GLU A 178 49.61 5.65 1.58
C GLU A 178 49.81 6.67 2.70
N TRP A 179 49.29 6.39 3.88
CA TRP A 179 49.47 7.21 5.07
C TRP A 179 50.94 7.31 5.49
N LYS A 180 51.70 6.19 5.41
CA LYS A 180 53.15 6.21 5.68
C LYS A 180 53.89 7.11 4.71
N LYS A 181 53.60 7.01 3.40
CA LYS A 181 54.20 7.91 2.39
C LYS A 181 53.86 9.37 2.67
N TYR A 182 52.61 9.65 3.04
CA TYR A 182 52.17 10.99 3.39
C TYR A 182 52.94 11.54 4.61
N LEU A 183 53.13 10.73 5.65
CA LEU A 183 53.91 11.12 6.84
C LEU A 183 55.40 11.33 6.53
N GLU A 184 56.00 10.49 5.67
CA GLU A 184 57.38 10.65 5.21
C GLU A 184 57.55 11.95 4.41
N TYR A 185 56.60 12.23 3.52
CA TYR A 185 56.55 13.47 2.76
C TYR A 185 56.37 14.70 3.67
N GLU A 186 55.46 14.62 4.64
CA GLU A 186 55.24 15.68 5.64
C GLU A 186 56.54 15.95 6.43
N ALA A 187 57.25 14.91 6.86
CA ALA A 187 58.51 15.05 7.59
C ALA A 187 59.62 15.72 6.76
N GLU A 188 59.72 15.39 5.47
CA GLU A 188 60.71 15.99 4.58
C GLU A 188 60.42 17.48 4.34
N VAL A 189 59.15 17.82 4.09
CA VAL A 189 58.73 19.19 3.77
C VAL A 189 58.76 20.10 5.00
N MET A 190 58.42 19.58 6.19
CA MET A 190 58.26 20.38 7.41
C MET A 190 59.52 20.44 8.29
N LYS A 191 60.65 19.88 7.85
CA LYS A 191 61.91 19.83 8.62
C LYS A 191 62.40 21.18 9.13
N ASP A 192 62.13 22.26 8.39
CA ASP A 192 62.65 23.60 8.65
C ASP A 192 61.68 24.47 9.49
N VAL A 193 60.47 23.97 9.81
CA VAL A 193 59.43 24.74 10.51
C VAL A 193 59.51 24.50 12.02
N PRO A 194 59.75 25.53 12.84
CA PRO A 194 59.87 25.35 14.29
C PRO A 194 58.51 25.03 14.94
N GLY A 195 58.50 24.03 15.83
CA GLY A 195 57.30 23.64 16.59
C GLY A 195 56.33 22.70 15.87
N TRP A 196 56.61 22.32 14.62
CA TRP A 196 55.82 21.33 13.90
C TRP A 196 56.12 19.91 14.38
N LYS A 197 55.08 19.14 14.69
CA LYS A 197 55.18 17.72 15.03
C LYS A 197 54.53 16.88 13.94
N VAL A 198 55.34 16.09 13.26
CA VAL A 198 54.89 15.22 12.17
C VAL A 198 53.86 14.22 12.70
N GLY A 199 52.73 14.08 12.00
CA GLY A 199 51.67 13.13 12.34
C GLY A 199 50.87 13.46 13.61
N GLU A 200 50.94 14.69 14.10
CA GLU A 200 50.07 15.14 15.20
C GLU A 200 48.61 15.17 14.75
N SER A 201 47.72 14.53 15.52
CA SER A 201 46.28 14.51 15.20
C SER A 201 45.70 15.91 15.32
N VAL A 202 45.03 16.37 14.26
CA VAL A 202 44.25 17.62 14.26
C VAL A 202 43.08 17.57 15.26
N TYR A 203 42.60 16.36 15.57
CA TYR A 203 41.49 16.16 16.49
C TYR A 203 41.96 15.87 17.92
N ASN A 204 41.31 16.50 18.89
CA ASN A 204 41.62 16.37 20.32
C ASN A 204 41.02 15.13 20.99
N SER A 205 40.20 14.35 20.26
CA SER A 205 39.37 13.29 20.86
C SER A 205 40.09 11.95 21.09
N GLY A 206 41.35 11.82 20.64
CA GLY A 206 42.11 10.57 20.68
C GLY A 206 41.55 9.44 19.81
N ARG A 207 40.41 9.66 19.14
CA ARG A 207 39.79 8.73 18.19
C ARG A 207 40.35 8.98 16.80
N TRP A 208 40.69 7.90 16.10
CA TRP A 208 41.05 7.99 14.69
C TRP A 208 39.85 8.41 13.84
N MET A 209 40.08 9.36 12.93
CA MET A 209 39.12 9.82 11.93
C MET A 209 39.78 9.72 10.56
N PRO A 210 39.04 9.32 9.51
CA PRO A 210 39.58 9.33 8.15
C PRO A 210 39.93 10.76 7.74
N PRO A 211 40.98 10.95 6.92
CA PRO A 211 41.36 12.27 6.43
C PRO A 211 40.26 12.85 5.53
N ALA A 212 40.05 14.17 5.61
CA ALA A 212 39.02 14.84 4.83
C ALA A 212 39.50 15.13 3.40
N THR A 213 38.67 14.81 2.40
CA THR A 213 38.94 15.12 0.98
C THR A 213 38.64 16.59 0.63
N GLY A 214 37.85 17.29 1.47
CA GLY A 214 37.43 18.69 1.26
C GLY A 214 36.16 18.86 0.42
N GLU A 215 35.73 17.81 -0.28
CA GLU A 215 34.51 17.79 -1.10
C GLU A 215 33.39 16.99 -0.42
N LEU A 216 32.13 17.38 -0.65
CA LEU A 216 30.96 16.66 -0.16
C LEU A 216 30.59 15.54 -1.14
N ARG A 217 30.71 14.28 -0.68
CA ARG A 217 30.46 13.04 -1.45
C ARG A 217 31.33 12.87 -2.70
N PRO A 218 32.67 12.75 -2.54
CA PRO A 218 33.60 12.50 -3.64
C PRO A 218 33.46 11.10 -4.27
N GLU A 219 32.53 10.27 -3.82
CA GLU A 219 32.19 8.97 -4.42
C GLU A 219 31.07 9.04 -5.48
N VAL A 220 30.40 10.20 -5.60
CA VAL A 220 29.28 10.43 -6.53
C VAL A 220 29.69 11.52 -7.53
N TRP A 221 30.40 11.12 -8.60
CA TRP A 221 30.71 11.97 -9.75
C TRP A 221 29.93 11.54 -10.98
#